data_AF-A0A520QEF3-F1
#
_entry.id   AF-A0A520QEF3-F1
#
_cell.length_a   1.000
_cell.length_b   1.000
_cell.length_c   1.000
_cell.angle_alpha   90.00
_cell.angle_beta   90.00
_cell.angle_gamma   90.00
#
_symmetry.space_group_name_H-M   'P 1'
#
loop_
_entity.id
_entity.type
_entity.pdbx_description
1 polymer ?
#
loop_
_entity_poly.entity_id
_entity_poly.type
_entity_poly.pdbx_seq_one_letter_code
_entity_poly.pdbx_strand_id
1 'polypeptide(L)'
;MNSLRLSAAALIVSGSAFADFGSASYTVESAVAGYDTYKIFLNFTSPADKLLAINGDVAGGYSAISYEGGELYNALFAGVLADDTGQYAAFAGMEGDSYFTIGGQTDTSFSPGFLAGNTGADGSVVNGSSFSWENNGGYFDSDPGSGAFDSGSGILVAQLTVASGEDITFGGTASYNSEAGDLTFASFSVTTVPAPGALALLGLAGLGRRRRG
;
A
#
# COMPACT_ATOMS: atom_id res chain seq x y z
N MET A 1 17.33 22.51 -8.42
CA MET A 1 17.46 22.27 -6.97
C MET A 1 16.22 21.50 -6.56
N ASN A 2 16.30 20.16 -6.54
CA ASN A 2 15.16 19.32 -6.20
C ASN A 2 15.02 19.32 -4.68
N SER A 3 13.95 19.94 -4.18
CA SER A 3 13.61 19.88 -2.76
C SER A 3 13.05 18.49 -2.45
N LEU A 4 13.84 17.62 -1.82
CA LEU A 4 13.34 16.43 -1.13
C LEU A 4 12.39 16.90 -0.01
N ARG A 5 11.09 16.62 -0.16
CA ARG A 5 10.13 16.73 0.93
C ARG A 5 10.03 15.36 1.58
N LEU A 6 10.81 15.13 2.64
CA LEU A 6 10.69 13.94 3.47
C LEU A 6 9.61 14.20 4.51
N SER A 7 8.35 13.84 4.21
CA SER A 7 7.29 13.79 5.21
C SER A 7 7.08 12.34 5.62
N ALA A 8 7.61 11.96 6.79
CA ALA A 8 7.26 10.71 7.44
C ALA A 8 6.00 10.94 8.28
N ALA A 9 4.84 10.47 7.82
CA ALA A 9 3.62 10.44 8.59
C ALA A 9 3.43 9.02 9.15
N ALA A 10 3.62 8.84 10.45
CA ALA A 10 3.27 7.59 11.13
C ALA A 10 1.76 7.59 11.41
N LEU A 11 0.99 6.86 10.61
CA LEU A 11 -0.43 6.61 10.85
C LEU A 11 -0.58 5.39 11.77
N ILE A 12 -1.26 5.56 12.89
CA ILE A 12 -1.61 4.44 13.77
C ILE A 12 -2.84 3.73 13.19
N VAL A 13 -2.61 2.53 12.65
CA VAL A 13 -3.64 1.63 12.16
C VAL A 13 -4.16 0.77 13.32
N SER A 14 -5.48 0.75 13.50
CA SER A 14 -6.15 -0.16 14.44
C SER A 14 -6.26 -1.56 13.82
N GLY A 15 -5.15 -2.29 13.77
CA GLY A 15 -5.16 -3.73 13.47
C GLY A 15 -5.60 -4.53 14.69
N SER A 16 -6.38 -5.59 14.50
CA SER A 16 -6.46 -6.65 15.51
C SER A 16 -5.04 -7.21 15.69
N ALA A 17 -4.43 -6.97 16.85
CA ALA A 17 -3.05 -7.37 17.13
C ALA A 17 -2.90 -8.90 17.04
N PHE A 18 -2.45 -9.39 15.89
CA PHE A 18 -1.72 -10.65 15.84
C PHE A 18 -0.31 -10.35 16.34
N ALA A 19 0.22 -11.19 17.23
CA ALA A 19 1.37 -10.86 18.08
C ALA A 19 2.65 -10.44 17.34
N ASP A 20 2.73 -10.62 16.02
CA ASP A 20 3.91 -10.30 15.21
C ASP A 20 3.72 -9.20 14.14
N PHE A 21 2.47 -8.87 13.79
CA PHE A 21 2.22 -7.77 12.87
C PHE A 21 2.30 -6.44 13.62
N GLY A 22 3.24 -5.57 13.23
CA GLY A 22 3.47 -4.29 13.89
C GLY A 22 2.49 -3.22 13.44
N SER A 23 2.56 -2.82 12.16
CA SER A 23 1.73 -1.78 11.58
C SER A 23 1.82 -1.73 10.05
N ALA A 24 0.95 -0.94 9.41
CA ALA A 24 1.18 -0.48 8.04
C ALA A 24 1.51 1.00 8.05
N SER A 25 2.43 1.42 7.18
CA SER A 25 2.92 2.79 7.08
C SER A 25 3.12 3.20 5.63
N TYR A 26 3.37 4.48 5.39
CA TYR A 26 3.71 4.96 4.06
C TYR A 26 4.77 6.06 4.09
N THR A 27 5.48 6.20 2.98
CA THR A 27 6.31 7.37 2.69
C THR A 27 5.80 8.07 1.43
N VAL A 28 5.96 9.38 1.38
CA VAL A 28 5.58 10.19 0.20
C VAL A 28 6.83 10.81 -0.41
N GLU A 29 6.96 10.69 -1.72
CA GLU A 29 7.97 11.37 -2.51
C GLU A 29 7.36 11.93 -3.81
N SER A 30 8.04 12.88 -4.45
CA SER A 30 7.63 13.37 -5.78
C SER A 30 8.55 12.74 -6.83
N ALA A 31 8.17 11.55 -7.30
CA ALA A 31 8.89 10.85 -8.36
C ALA A 31 8.64 11.51 -9.74
N VAL A 32 7.44 12.07 -9.93
CA VAL A 32 7.04 12.81 -11.14
C VAL A 32 6.54 14.20 -10.73
N ALA A 33 6.93 15.22 -11.49
CA ALA A 33 6.51 16.59 -11.22
C ALA A 33 4.98 16.74 -11.31
N GLY A 34 4.37 17.26 -10.25
CA GLY A 34 2.91 17.41 -10.15
C GLY A 34 2.18 16.21 -9.55
N TYR A 35 2.92 15.15 -9.18
CA TYR A 35 2.39 13.94 -8.57
C TYR A 35 3.08 13.64 -7.24
N ASP A 36 2.32 13.01 -6.35
CA ASP A 36 2.78 12.46 -5.08
C ASP A 36 2.75 10.92 -5.18
N THR A 37 3.91 10.31 -4.95
CA THR A 37 4.12 8.85 -4.97
C THR A 37 4.16 8.33 -3.55
N TYR A 38 3.16 7.53 -3.21
CA TYR A 38 2.98 6.87 -1.93
C TYR A 38 3.56 5.46 -1.99
N LYS A 39 4.60 5.19 -1.20
CA LYS A 39 5.14 3.85 -0.99
C LYS A 39 4.59 3.29 0.30
N ILE A 40 3.93 2.14 0.23
CA ILE A 40 3.21 1.53 1.35
C ILE A 40 4.03 0.36 1.88
N PHE A 41 4.25 0.34 3.18
CA PHE A 41 5.08 -0.64 3.86
C PHE A 41 4.30 -1.37 4.95
N LEU A 42 4.52 -2.67 5.05
CA LEU A 42 4.08 -3.48 6.19
C LEU A 42 5.27 -3.70 7.14
N ASN A 43 5.06 -3.38 8.41
CA ASN A 43 6.06 -3.48 9.45
C ASN A 43 5.75 -4.67 10.36
N PHE A 44 6.76 -5.49 10.63
CA PHE A 44 6.68 -6.67 11.48
C PHE A 44 7.50 -6.46 12.75
N THR A 45 7.11 -7.12 13.84
CA THR A 45 7.85 -6.99 15.10
C THR A 45 9.08 -7.90 15.15
N SER A 46 9.01 -9.07 14.51
CA SER A 46 10.18 -9.91 14.28
C SER A 46 10.76 -9.67 12.88
N PRO A 47 12.08 -9.42 12.76
CA PRO A 47 12.75 -9.38 11.45
C PRO A 47 12.84 -10.76 10.78
N ALA A 48 12.49 -11.84 11.50
CA ALA A 48 12.40 -13.18 10.95
C ALA A 48 11.05 -13.47 10.29
N ASP A 49 10.07 -12.57 10.44
CA ASP A 49 8.78 -12.70 9.76
C ASP A 49 8.92 -12.50 8.27
N LYS A 50 8.24 -13.38 7.53
CA LYS A 50 8.31 -13.42 6.08
C LYS A 50 6.95 -13.14 5.48
N LEU A 51 6.80 -12.00 4.81
CA LEU A 51 5.61 -11.70 4.02
C LEU A 51 5.57 -12.63 2.81
N LEU A 52 4.40 -13.23 2.57
CA LEU A 52 4.19 -14.16 1.45
C LEU A 52 3.23 -13.58 0.42
N ALA A 53 2.16 -12.94 0.87
CA ALA A 53 1.09 -12.47 0.01
C ALA A 53 0.27 -11.35 0.63
N ILE A 54 -0.43 -10.63 -0.24
CA ILE A 54 -1.51 -9.72 0.10
C ILE A 54 -2.78 -10.31 -0.53
N ASN A 55 -3.75 -10.61 0.33
CA ASN A 55 -4.95 -11.36 0.00
C ASN A 55 -6.22 -10.54 0.22
N GLY A 56 -7.17 -10.75 -0.68
CA GLY A 56 -8.52 -10.21 -0.71
C GLY A 56 -9.52 -11.34 -0.87
N ASP A 57 -10.12 -11.77 0.24
CA ASP A 57 -11.15 -12.81 0.27
C ASP A 57 -12.13 -12.58 1.44
N VAL A 58 -13.16 -11.78 1.18
CA VAL A 58 -14.18 -11.40 2.15
C VAL A 58 -15.04 -12.59 2.55
N ALA A 59 -15.32 -13.50 1.61
CA ALA A 59 -16.06 -14.73 1.89
C ALA A 59 -15.30 -15.66 2.84
N GLY A 60 -13.96 -15.68 2.75
CA GLY A 60 -13.05 -16.37 3.66
C GLY A 60 -12.80 -15.66 5.00
N GLY A 61 -13.38 -14.48 5.21
CA GLY A 61 -13.23 -13.69 6.44
C GLY A 61 -12.03 -12.74 6.45
N TYR A 62 -11.39 -12.51 5.30
CA TYR A 62 -10.30 -11.56 5.12
C TYR A 62 -10.82 -10.20 4.63
N SER A 63 -10.01 -9.16 4.76
CA SER A 63 -10.32 -7.86 4.17
C SER A 63 -10.13 -7.91 2.65
N ALA A 64 -11.00 -7.22 1.91
CA ALA A 64 -10.80 -6.99 0.48
C ALA A 64 -9.49 -6.23 0.24
N ILE A 65 -8.84 -6.50 -0.87
CA ILE A 65 -7.79 -5.59 -1.35
C ILE A 65 -8.49 -4.43 -2.03
N SER A 66 -8.28 -3.22 -1.53
CA SER A 66 -8.98 -2.06 -2.03
C SER A 66 -8.10 -0.84 -2.13
N TYR A 67 -8.46 0.00 -3.09
CA TYR A 67 -7.93 1.34 -3.27
C TYR A 67 -9.09 2.31 -3.47
N GLU A 68 -8.99 3.47 -2.84
CA GLU A 68 -9.87 4.61 -3.06
C GLU A 68 -9.05 5.90 -2.92
N GLY A 69 -9.07 6.75 -3.94
CA GLY A 69 -8.31 8.00 -3.91
C GLY A 69 -8.31 8.73 -5.25
N GLY A 70 -7.24 9.48 -5.49
CA GLY A 70 -6.97 10.10 -6.78
C GLY A 70 -6.81 9.08 -7.92
N GLU A 71 -6.91 9.54 -9.17
CA GLU A 71 -6.62 8.69 -10.32
C GLU A 71 -5.15 8.27 -10.33
N LEU A 72 -4.90 6.96 -10.38
CA LEU A 72 -3.56 6.40 -10.38
C LEU A 72 -2.81 6.80 -11.65
N TYR A 73 -1.59 7.28 -11.45
CA TYR A 73 -0.65 7.55 -12.53
C TYR A 73 -0.05 6.24 -12.99
N ASN A 74 -0.21 5.94 -14.28
CA ASN A 74 0.43 4.81 -14.94
C ASN A 74 1.39 5.28 -16.04
N ALA A 75 2.65 4.86 -15.94
CA ALA A 75 3.67 5.17 -16.94
C ALA A 75 3.46 4.34 -18.21
N LEU A 76 3.89 4.89 -19.36
CA LEU A 76 3.86 4.18 -20.64
C LEU A 76 5.24 3.58 -20.92
N PHE A 77 5.32 2.25 -21.01
CA PHE A 77 6.54 1.53 -21.37
C PHE A 77 6.34 0.68 -22.62
N ALA A 78 7.24 0.83 -23.60
CA ALA A 78 7.23 0.02 -24.82
C ALA A 78 5.86 -0.03 -25.56
N GLY A 79 5.04 1.01 -25.42
CA GLY A 79 3.71 1.10 -26.04
C GLY A 79 2.58 0.43 -25.24
N VAL A 80 2.85 -0.02 -24.02
CA VAL A 80 1.89 -0.59 -23.07
C VAL A 80 1.83 0.30 -21.82
N LEU A 81 0.63 0.58 -21.35
CA LEU A 81 0.41 1.31 -20.08
C LEU A 81 0.50 0.33 -18.91
N ALA A 82 0.98 0.83 -17.76
CA ALA A 82 0.95 0.19 -16.45
C ALA A 82 1.82 -1.08 -16.31
N ASP A 83 2.85 -0.99 -15.48
CA ASP A 83 3.58 -2.13 -14.95
C ASP A 83 2.96 -2.57 -13.61
N ASP A 84 2.00 -3.49 -13.64
CA ASP A 84 1.22 -3.86 -12.44
C ASP A 84 2.05 -4.47 -11.30
N THR A 85 3.24 -5.01 -11.59
CA THR A 85 4.09 -5.72 -10.61
C THR A 85 5.44 -5.04 -10.35
N GLY A 86 5.66 -3.85 -10.89
CA GLY A 86 6.90 -3.08 -10.67
C GLY A 86 8.14 -3.71 -11.32
N GLN A 87 7.98 -4.65 -12.26
CA GLN A 87 9.08 -5.34 -12.95
C GLN A 87 10.00 -4.34 -13.68
N TYR A 88 9.45 -3.23 -14.13
CA TYR A 88 10.12 -2.18 -14.88
C TYR A 88 10.32 -0.89 -14.07
N ALA A 89 10.01 -0.88 -12.77
CA ALA A 89 10.12 0.32 -11.93
C ALA A 89 11.54 0.96 -11.91
N ALA A 90 12.59 0.20 -12.24
CA ALA A 90 13.97 0.68 -12.34
C ALA A 90 14.35 1.25 -13.72
N PHE A 91 13.48 1.16 -14.73
CA PHE A 91 13.73 1.68 -16.08
C PHE A 91 13.42 3.17 -16.17
N ALA A 92 14.21 3.90 -16.95
CA ALA A 92 13.96 5.32 -17.20
C ALA A 92 12.60 5.51 -17.91
N GLY A 93 11.79 6.44 -17.42
CA GLY A 93 10.42 6.68 -17.88
C GLY A 93 9.36 5.95 -17.06
N MET A 94 9.74 5.09 -16.11
CA MET A 94 8.84 4.41 -15.17
C MET A 94 8.78 5.08 -13.80
N GLU A 95 9.36 6.29 -13.68
CA GLU A 95 9.35 7.03 -12.43
C GLU A 95 7.91 7.28 -12.00
N GLY A 96 7.59 6.88 -10.76
CA GLY A 96 6.26 7.07 -10.20
C GLY A 96 5.18 6.16 -10.79
N ASP A 97 5.48 5.15 -11.59
CA ASP A 97 4.42 4.20 -12.01
C ASP A 97 3.74 3.55 -10.80
N SER A 98 2.43 3.29 -10.90
CA SER A 98 1.65 2.68 -9.83
C SER A 98 1.62 1.16 -10.00
N TYR A 99 2.04 0.43 -8.96
CA TYR A 99 2.21 -1.02 -9.02
C TYR A 99 2.13 -1.69 -7.65
N PHE A 100 1.95 -3.00 -7.64
CA PHE A 100 2.11 -3.83 -6.45
C PHE A 100 3.41 -4.59 -6.46
N THR A 101 3.91 -4.90 -5.27
CA THR A 101 5.13 -5.67 -5.10
C THR A 101 5.10 -6.41 -3.77
N ILE A 102 5.94 -7.40 -3.59
CA ILE A 102 6.27 -7.97 -2.29
C ILE A 102 7.75 -7.72 -2.06
N GLY A 103 8.08 -6.73 -1.23
CA GLY A 103 9.44 -6.36 -0.89
C GLY A 103 10.25 -5.67 -2.00
N GLY A 104 9.59 -5.14 -3.04
CA GLY A 104 10.28 -4.52 -4.19
C GLY A 104 10.96 -5.55 -5.10
N GLN A 105 10.54 -6.82 -5.01
CA GLN A 105 11.13 -7.94 -5.72
C GLN A 105 10.41 -8.20 -7.05
N THR A 106 11.16 -8.76 -8.01
CA THR A 106 10.66 -9.04 -9.38
C THR A 106 9.80 -10.30 -9.48
N ASP A 107 9.68 -11.07 -8.41
CA ASP A 107 8.92 -12.31 -8.29
C ASP A 107 7.48 -12.10 -7.80
N THR A 108 7.00 -10.85 -7.74
CA THR A 108 5.59 -10.57 -7.44
C THR A 108 4.70 -11.08 -8.57
N SER A 109 3.72 -11.90 -8.23
CA SER A 109 2.75 -12.48 -9.17
C SER A 109 1.34 -12.40 -8.63
N PHE A 110 0.36 -12.40 -9.53
CA PHE A 110 -1.07 -12.41 -9.18
C PHE A 110 -1.62 -13.82 -9.03
N SER A 111 -2.58 -14.02 -8.11
CA SER A 111 -3.21 -15.32 -7.90
C SER A 111 -3.90 -15.84 -9.17
N PRO A 112 -3.85 -17.15 -9.46
CA PRO A 112 -4.56 -17.73 -10.60
C PRO A 112 -6.07 -17.42 -10.53
N GLY A 113 -6.62 -16.87 -11.62
CA GLY A 113 -8.04 -16.49 -11.70
C GLY A 113 -8.35 -15.09 -11.17
N PHE A 114 -7.40 -14.39 -10.55
CA PHE A 114 -7.57 -13.00 -10.14
C PHE A 114 -7.73 -12.04 -11.31
N LEU A 115 -6.97 -12.24 -12.39
CA LEU A 115 -7.03 -11.38 -13.57
C LEU A 115 -8.36 -11.50 -14.33
N ALA A 116 -9.13 -12.57 -14.10
CA ALA A 116 -10.40 -12.80 -14.78
C ALA A 116 -11.50 -11.90 -14.20
N GLY A 117 -11.57 -10.66 -14.70
CA GLY A 117 -12.61 -9.67 -14.35
C GLY A 117 -12.12 -8.46 -13.55
N ASN A 118 -10.85 -8.44 -13.15
CA ASN A 118 -10.24 -7.34 -12.39
C ASN A 118 -9.25 -6.51 -13.22
N THR A 119 -9.17 -6.78 -14.52
CA THR A 119 -8.31 -6.06 -15.45
C THR A 119 -9.11 -5.00 -16.20
N GLY A 120 -8.55 -3.79 -16.29
CA GLY A 120 -9.08 -2.68 -17.07
C GLY A 120 -9.12 -2.97 -18.57
N ALA A 121 -9.76 -2.07 -19.32
CA ALA A 121 -9.85 -2.18 -20.79
C ALA A 121 -8.48 -2.10 -21.49
N ASP A 122 -7.50 -1.53 -20.81
CA ASP A 122 -6.10 -1.39 -21.20
C ASP A 122 -5.23 -2.62 -20.85
N GLY A 123 -5.78 -3.59 -20.11
CA GLY A 123 -5.03 -4.76 -19.66
C GLY A 123 -4.32 -4.59 -18.31
N SER A 124 -4.47 -3.44 -17.65
CA SER A 124 -3.87 -3.16 -16.35
C SER A 124 -4.78 -3.55 -15.18
N VAL A 125 -4.18 -3.90 -14.05
CA VAL A 125 -4.88 -4.20 -12.79
C VAL A 125 -4.82 -3.01 -11.83
N VAL A 126 -3.70 -2.29 -11.83
CA VAL A 126 -3.43 -1.16 -10.93
C VAL A 126 -3.71 0.15 -11.67
N ASN A 127 -4.99 0.46 -11.85
CA ASN A 127 -5.42 1.69 -12.53
C ASN A 127 -6.71 2.30 -11.95
N GLY A 128 -7.02 3.51 -12.41
CA GLY A 128 -8.24 4.24 -12.02
C GLY A 128 -8.15 4.92 -10.65
N SER A 129 -9.29 5.41 -10.17
CA SER A 129 -9.42 6.09 -8.87
C SER A 129 -9.92 5.20 -7.74
N SER A 130 -10.40 3.99 -8.06
CA SER A 130 -10.76 2.99 -7.08
C SER A 130 -10.84 1.58 -7.65
N PHE A 131 -10.56 0.60 -6.80
CA PHE A 131 -10.83 -0.82 -7.04
C PHE A 131 -11.10 -1.53 -5.72
N SER A 132 -11.82 -2.65 -5.78
CA SER A 132 -12.04 -3.53 -4.63
C SER A 132 -12.10 -4.97 -5.11
N TRP A 133 -11.28 -5.83 -4.51
CA TRP A 133 -11.20 -7.25 -4.83
C TRP A 133 -11.55 -8.08 -3.60
N GLU A 134 -12.75 -8.66 -3.66
CA GLU A 134 -13.37 -9.35 -2.53
C GLU A 134 -13.26 -10.88 -2.61
N ASN A 135 -12.87 -11.45 -3.76
CA ASN A 135 -12.92 -12.91 -3.99
C ASN A 135 -11.64 -13.43 -4.63
N ASN A 136 -10.91 -14.29 -3.90
CA ASN A 136 -9.68 -14.98 -4.35
C ASN A 136 -8.66 -14.04 -5.01
N GLY A 137 -8.68 -12.76 -4.63
CA GLY A 137 -7.83 -11.76 -5.21
C GLY A 137 -6.57 -11.58 -4.39
N GLY A 138 -5.45 -11.38 -5.06
CA GLY A 138 -4.20 -11.21 -4.36
C GLY A 138 -2.99 -11.22 -5.26
N TYR A 139 -1.91 -10.70 -4.69
CA TYR A 139 -0.57 -10.83 -5.24
C TYR A 139 0.33 -11.45 -4.18
N PHE A 140 1.29 -12.23 -4.63
CA PHE A 140 2.14 -13.07 -3.80
C PHE A 140 3.56 -13.10 -4.34
N ASP A 141 4.49 -13.46 -3.46
CA ASP A 141 5.87 -13.78 -3.80
C ASP A 141 5.92 -15.17 -4.45
N SER A 142 6.21 -15.22 -5.74
CA SER A 142 6.27 -16.46 -6.52
C SER A 142 7.55 -17.28 -6.30
N ASP A 143 8.57 -16.69 -5.66
CA ASP A 143 9.78 -17.39 -5.21
C ASP A 143 10.03 -17.12 -3.71
N PRO A 144 9.22 -17.72 -2.81
CA PRO A 144 9.31 -17.47 -1.37
C PRO A 144 10.62 -17.96 -0.72
N GLY A 145 11.54 -18.52 -1.51
CA GLY A 145 12.90 -18.88 -1.11
C GLY A 145 13.84 -17.68 -0.99
N SER A 146 13.62 -16.61 -1.77
CA SER A 146 14.31 -15.31 -1.64
C SER A 146 13.85 -14.59 -0.36
N GLY A 147 12.53 -14.63 -0.13
CA GLY A 147 11.82 -14.18 1.05
C GLY A 147 11.78 -12.66 1.20
N ALA A 148 10.59 -12.11 1.41
CA ALA A 148 10.42 -10.72 1.82
C ALA A 148 10.42 -10.62 3.35
N PHE A 149 11.53 -10.15 3.91
CA PHE A 149 11.72 -9.93 5.35
C PHE A 149 11.75 -8.44 5.68
N ASP A 150 11.25 -8.08 6.87
CA ASP A 150 11.37 -6.72 7.36
C ASP A 150 12.80 -6.45 7.86
N SER A 151 13.53 -5.63 7.11
CA SER A 151 14.89 -5.20 7.45
C SER A 151 14.94 -3.99 8.41
N GLY A 152 13.80 -3.64 9.01
CA GLY A 152 13.63 -2.52 9.96
C GLY A 152 13.06 -1.24 9.33
N SER A 153 12.71 -1.27 8.04
CA SER A 153 12.05 -0.16 7.34
C SER A 153 10.66 -0.56 6.79
N GLY A 154 10.21 -1.77 7.12
CA GLY A 154 9.02 -2.37 6.54
C GLY A 154 9.28 -2.99 5.17
N ILE A 155 8.35 -3.86 4.77
CA ILE A 155 8.32 -4.52 3.47
C ILE A 155 7.42 -3.70 2.54
N LEU A 156 7.98 -3.20 1.43
CA LEU A 156 7.20 -2.49 0.41
C LEU A 156 6.14 -3.42 -0.20
N VAL A 157 4.88 -3.01 -0.18
CA VAL A 157 3.76 -3.79 -0.75
C VAL A 157 3.06 -3.13 -1.94
N ALA A 158 3.14 -1.80 -2.01
CA ALA A 158 2.57 -1.04 -3.12
C ALA A 158 3.30 0.28 -3.31
N GLN A 159 3.36 0.72 -4.56
CA GLN A 159 3.67 2.10 -4.93
C GLN A 159 2.45 2.66 -5.65
N LEU A 160 1.85 3.73 -5.13
CA LEU A 160 0.66 4.35 -5.69
C LEU A 160 0.96 5.82 -5.93
N THR A 161 0.81 6.28 -7.17
CA THR A 161 1.09 7.68 -7.51
C THR A 161 -0.19 8.36 -7.96
N VAL A 162 -0.46 9.54 -7.39
CA VAL A 162 -1.65 10.35 -7.70
C VAL A 162 -1.26 11.80 -7.90
N ALA A 163 -2.16 12.59 -8.49
CA ALA A 163 -1.96 14.04 -8.61
C ALA A 163 -1.68 14.65 -7.22
N SER A 164 -0.78 15.63 -7.16
CA SER A 164 -0.36 16.18 -5.88
C SER A 164 -1.51 16.82 -5.11
N GLY A 165 -1.61 16.48 -3.82
CA GLY A 165 -2.71 16.93 -2.96
C GLY A 165 -3.95 16.03 -2.96
N GLU A 166 -3.97 14.95 -3.75
CA GLU A 166 -5.00 13.92 -3.65
C GLU A 166 -4.73 12.99 -2.46
N ASP A 167 -5.82 12.55 -1.84
CA ASP A 167 -5.79 11.58 -0.76
C ASP A 167 -5.84 10.14 -1.32
N ILE A 168 -5.30 9.20 -0.55
CA ILE A 168 -5.39 7.77 -0.85
C ILE A 168 -5.84 6.98 0.38
N THR A 169 -6.55 5.88 0.12
CA THR A 169 -6.80 4.80 1.06
C THR A 169 -6.50 3.49 0.35
N PHE A 170 -5.63 2.68 0.95
CA PHE A 170 -5.28 1.35 0.45
C PHE A 170 -5.33 0.33 1.58
N GLY A 171 -5.87 -0.86 1.33
CA GLY A 171 -6.01 -1.89 2.35
C GLY A 171 -6.03 -3.31 1.78
N GLY A 172 -5.93 -4.28 2.67
CA GLY A 172 -5.91 -5.70 2.34
C GLY A 172 -5.59 -6.56 3.55
N THR A 173 -5.30 -7.84 3.30
CA THR A 173 -4.85 -8.78 4.34
C THR A 173 -3.47 -9.32 4.01
N ALA A 174 -2.51 -9.04 4.88
CA ALA A 174 -1.18 -9.62 4.81
C ALA A 174 -1.21 -11.09 5.24
N SER A 175 -0.56 -11.95 4.48
CA SER A 175 -0.30 -13.34 4.82
C SER A 175 1.19 -13.55 4.94
N TYR A 176 1.65 -14.02 6.09
CA TYR A 176 3.06 -14.09 6.42
C TYR A 176 3.34 -15.34 7.26
N ASN A 177 4.56 -15.84 7.17
CA ASN A 177 5.05 -16.83 8.12
C ASN A 177 5.68 -16.08 9.30
N SER A 178 5.26 -16.43 10.51
CA SER A 178 5.92 -15.96 11.72
C SER A 178 7.33 -16.55 11.84
N GLU A 179 8.14 -16.03 12.77
CA GLU A 179 9.42 -16.62 13.15
C GLU A 179 9.32 -18.13 13.49
N ALA A 180 8.19 -18.57 14.04
CA ALA A 180 7.94 -19.98 14.34
C ALA A 180 7.64 -20.85 13.10
N GLY A 181 7.45 -20.23 11.94
CA GLY A 181 7.09 -20.88 10.68
C GLY A 181 5.59 -21.07 10.47
N ASP A 182 4.76 -20.52 11.36
CA ASP A 182 3.30 -20.62 11.27
C ASP A 182 2.72 -19.59 10.31
N LEU A 183 1.83 -20.03 9.41
CA LEU A 183 1.09 -19.12 8.53
C LEU A 183 0.11 -18.28 9.34
N THR A 184 0.28 -16.97 9.29
CA THR A 184 -0.48 -15.96 10.03
C THR A 184 -1.06 -14.91 9.07
N PHE A 185 -2.14 -14.27 9.49
CA PHE A 185 -2.86 -13.27 8.70
C PHE A 185 -3.03 -11.98 9.50
N ALA A 186 -2.94 -10.83 8.85
CA ALA A 186 -3.22 -9.53 9.47
C ALA A 186 -3.85 -8.56 8.48
N SER A 187 -5.02 -8.01 8.82
CA SER A 187 -5.63 -6.93 8.05
C SER A 187 -4.89 -5.62 8.25
N PHE A 188 -4.75 -4.85 7.18
CA PHE A 188 -4.19 -3.51 7.22
C PHE A 188 -5.00 -2.53 6.37
N SER A 189 -4.91 -1.26 6.72
CA SER A 189 -5.43 -0.15 5.93
C SER A 189 -4.57 1.07 6.19
N VAL A 190 -4.14 1.74 5.13
CA VAL A 190 -3.37 2.98 5.16
C VAL A 190 -4.23 4.06 4.51
N THR A 191 -4.42 5.19 5.19
CA THR A 191 -5.19 6.33 4.66
C THR A 191 -4.47 7.65 4.93
N THR A 192 -4.46 8.55 3.95
CA THR A 192 -3.98 9.93 4.14
C THR A 192 -5.08 10.84 4.69
N VAL A 193 -6.34 10.40 4.62
CA VAL A 193 -7.48 11.17 5.11
C VAL A 193 -7.36 11.32 6.63
N PRO A 194 -7.30 12.55 7.16
CA PRO A 194 -7.25 12.77 8.59
C PRO A 194 -8.46 12.14 9.27
N ALA A 195 -8.23 11.36 10.33
CA ALA A 195 -9.32 10.78 11.11
C ALA A 195 -10.32 11.89 11.50
N PRO A 196 -11.65 11.69 11.36
CA PRO A 196 -12.65 12.74 11.57
C PRO A 196 -12.55 13.49 12.91
N GLY A 197 -11.93 12.88 13.94
CA GLY A 197 -11.68 13.50 15.25
C GLY A 197 -10.44 14.40 15.35
N ALA A 198 -9.48 14.30 14.43
CA ALA A 198 -8.23 15.09 14.47
C ALA A 198 -8.48 16.58 14.13
N LEU A 199 -9.45 16.86 13.25
CA LEU A 199 -9.88 18.23 12.94
C LEU A 199 -10.70 18.86 14.07
N ALA A 200 -11.50 18.07 14.78
CA ALA A 200 -12.33 18.54 15.88
C ALA A 200 -11.49 18.98 17.10
N LEU A 201 -10.37 18.31 17.39
CA LEU A 201 -9.48 18.68 18.50
C LEU A 201 -8.72 19.98 18.25
N LEU A 202 -8.39 20.29 16.99
CA LEU A 202 -7.82 21.59 16.61
C LEU A 202 -8.85 22.71 16.74
N GLY A 203 -10.11 22.44 16.40
CA GLY A 203 -11.23 23.36 16.60
C GLY A 203 -11.57 23.61 18.08
N LEU A 204 -11.42 22.60 18.95
CA LEU A 204 -11.75 22.70 20.37
C LEU A 204 -10.63 23.33 21.22
N ALA A 205 -9.38 23.26 20.78
CA ALA A 205 -8.26 23.94 21.44
C ALA A 205 -8.34 25.48 21.32
N GLY A 206 -9.11 26.03 20.36
CA GLY A 206 -9.29 27.47 20.16
C GLY A 206 -10.39 28.12 21.00
N LEU A 207 -11.22 27.35 21.71
CA LEU A 207 -12.34 27.88 22.52
C LEU A 207 -12.03 28.05 24.01
N GLY A 208 -10.78 27.80 24.42
CA GLY A 208 -10.33 28.01 25.79
C GLY A 208 -10.00 29.49 26.10
N ARG A 209 -10.87 30.14 26.88
CA ARG A 209 -10.60 31.31 27.76
C ARG A 209 -10.85 32.71 27.21
N ARG A 210 -12.12 33.16 27.22
CA ARG A 210 -12.44 34.55 27.60
C ARG A 210 -12.76 34.60 29.10
N ARG A 211 -11.76 34.96 29.93
CA ARG A 211 -12.01 35.43 31.30
C ARG A 211 -12.65 36.83 31.20
N ARG A 212 -13.90 36.95 31.63
CA ARG A 212 -14.50 38.22 32.07
C ARG A 212 -14.75 38.08 33.57
N GLY A 213 -14.23 39.03 34.34
CA GLY A 213 -14.22 39.07 35.80
C GLY A 213 -12.96 39.77 36.26
#